data_AF-A0A4U3ALI8-F1
#
_entry.id   AF-A0A4U3ALI8-F1
#
_cell.length_a   1.000
_cell.length_b   1.000
_cell.length_c   1.000
_cell.angle_alpha   90.00
_cell.angle_beta   90.00
_cell.angle_gamma   90.00
#
_symmetry.space_group_name_H-M   'P 1'
#
loop_
_entity.id
_entity.type
_entity.pdbx_description
1 polymer ?
#
loop_
_entity_poly.entity_id
_entity_poly.type
_entity_poly.pdbx_seq_one_letter_code
_entity_poly.pdbx_strand_id
1 'polypeptide(L)'
;VAVRNHVRDCLDINNHKLSVVNQDIQSFGIRFTNYYNKLVELAGKMNEDPEAKALFVRIFNLLQGDVQKIQYNMKITSEDLNNSKNELAEDSNNFSSKVSRAFESYKGSDGDIEKLRTEMGQLNAGIQEDFEKLLALPKENLDGSLNITKSVINILKDGVKDKTVDVSNLEAIYNQYGQLKNDKVTELNKAIAQKQQKLIQLVQNLSNIEVQATQMTLIEQQLNNFTRTVKKQTQSFDNLVSSWDTFNNIMIETGTSLNTDVKIDSNSLQARLKELKQFTDELKKQTTEYQESVTKIKVTG
;
A
#
# COMPACT_ATOMS: atom_id res chain seq x y z
N VAL A 1 5.00 23.57 6.67
CA VAL A 1 5.40 23.55 5.24
C VAL A 1 6.07 22.23 4.89
N ALA A 2 7.04 21.74 5.68
CA ALA A 2 7.70 20.43 5.50
C ALA A 2 6.73 19.23 5.38
N VAL A 3 5.90 18.97 6.40
CA VAL A 3 4.94 17.84 6.40
C VAL A 3 4.06 17.75 5.15
N ARG A 4 3.51 18.88 4.68
CA ARG A 4 2.66 18.89 3.49
C ARG A 4 3.42 18.55 2.21
N ASN A 5 4.70 18.90 2.15
CA ASN A 5 5.57 18.52 1.03
C ASN A 5 5.89 17.03 1.10
N HIS A 6 6.27 16.50 2.26
CA HIS A 6 6.52 15.05 2.41
C HIS A 6 5.27 14.19 2.11
N VAL A 7 4.07 14.65 2.51
CA VAL A 7 2.81 13.99 2.11
C VAL A 7 2.63 14.02 0.58
N ARG A 8 2.89 15.17 -0.06
CA ARG A 8 2.81 15.29 -1.53
C ARG A 8 3.82 14.38 -2.22
N ASP A 9 5.06 14.38 -1.77
CA ASP A 9 6.14 13.56 -2.34
C ASP A 9 5.79 12.07 -2.21
N CYS A 10 5.22 11.66 -1.08
CA CYS A 10 4.72 10.30 -0.91
C CYS A 10 3.55 9.97 -1.85
N LEU A 11 2.65 10.91 -2.12
CA LEU A 11 1.52 10.68 -3.02
C LEU A 11 1.91 10.69 -4.50
N ASP A 12 2.84 11.55 -4.89
CA ASP A 12 3.17 11.80 -6.30
C ASP A 12 4.38 10.97 -6.75
N ILE A 13 5.45 10.95 -5.96
CA ILE A 13 6.72 10.32 -6.33
C ILE A 13 6.72 8.84 -5.96
N ASN A 14 6.41 8.51 -4.70
CA ASN A 14 6.49 7.13 -4.22
C ASN A 14 5.46 6.22 -4.91
N ASN A 15 4.22 6.69 -5.09
CA ASN A 15 3.20 5.91 -5.82
C ASN A 15 3.57 5.69 -7.29
N HIS A 16 4.22 6.66 -7.94
CA HIS A 16 4.70 6.47 -9.31
C HIS A 16 5.75 5.35 -9.38
N LYS A 17 6.71 5.32 -8.45
CA LYS A 17 7.72 4.25 -8.38
C LYS A 17 7.10 2.87 -8.20
N LEU A 18 6.09 2.74 -7.32
CA LEU A 18 5.34 1.49 -7.15
C LEU A 18 4.63 1.05 -8.43
N SER A 19 4.05 1.99 -9.17
CA SER A 19 3.41 1.70 -10.47
C SER A 19 4.40 1.21 -11.52
N VAL A 20 5.59 1.82 -11.59
CA VAL A 20 6.67 1.40 -12.50
C VAL A 20 7.12 -0.02 -12.17
N VAL A 21 7.37 -0.33 -10.90
CA VAL A 21 7.76 -1.70 -10.48
C VAL A 21 6.67 -2.73 -10.85
N ASN A 22 5.39 -2.38 -10.68
CA ASN A 22 4.29 -3.25 -11.09
C ASN A 22 4.30 -3.55 -12.60
N GLN A 23 4.55 -2.54 -13.43
CA GLN A 23 4.65 -2.70 -14.89
C GLN A 23 5.87 -3.52 -15.31
N ASP A 24 6.99 -3.34 -14.63
CA ASP A 24 8.21 -4.12 -14.83
C ASP A 24 7.95 -5.61 -14.56
N ILE A 25 7.31 -5.95 -13.43
CA ILE A 25 6.92 -7.34 -13.10
C ILE A 25 5.95 -7.92 -14.15
N GLN A 26 4.93 -7.16 -14.57
CA GLN A 26 3.98 -7.60 -15.61
C GLN A 26 4.69 -7.92 -16.93
N SER A 27 5.60 -7.03 -17.34
CA SER A 27 6.37 -7.18 -18.57
C SER A 27 7.22 -8.44 -18.54
N PHE A 28 7.86 -8.73 -17.40
CA PHE A 28 8.57 -9.99 -17.18
C PHE A 28 7.64 -11.21 -17.27
N GLY A 29 6.49 -11.19 -16.57
CA GLY A 29 5.54 -12.30 -16.58
C GLY A 29 5.02 -12.65 -17.99
N ILE A 30 4.76 -11.63 -18.81
CA ILE A 30 4.39 -11.80 -20.23
C ILE A 30 5.54 -12.44 -21.02
N ARG A 31 6.76 -11.91 -20.86
CA ARG A 31 7.94 -12.42 -21.57
C ARG A 31 8.25 -13.87 -21.20
N PHE A 32 8.21 -14.21 -19.91
CA PHE A 32 8.41 -15.58 -19.43
C PHE A 32 7.35 -16.52 -20.02
N THR A 33 6.07 -16.12 -19.99
CA THR A 33 4.98 -16.92 -20.56
C THR A 33 5.18 -17.20 -22.05
N ASN A 34 5.65 -16.22 -22.82
CA ASN A 34 5.90 -16.38 -24.25
C ASN A 34 7.04 -17.38 -24.54
N TYR A 35 8.06 -17.44 -23.69
CA TYR A 35 9.17 -18.38 -23.84
C TYR A 35 8.93 -19.75 -23.19
N TYR A 36 7.94 -19.89 -22.31
CA TYR A 36 7.72 -21.09 -21.50
C TYR A 36 7.67 -22.38 -22.32
N ASN A 37 6.80 -22.46 -23.32
CA ASN A 37 6.66 -23.67 -24.15
C ASN A 37 7.97 -24.02 -24.86
N LYS A 38 8.71 -23.00 -25.32
CA LYS A 38 10.00 -23.21 -25.98
C LYS A 38 11.05 -23.71 -25.00
N LEU A 39 11.09 -23.18 -23.78
CA LEU A 39 12.00 -23.65 -22.74
C LEU A 39 11.70 -25.10 -22.35
N VAL A 40 10.43 -25.48 -22.19
CA VAL A 40 10.05 -26.87 -21.90
C VAL A 40 10.46 -27.83 -23.02
N GLU A 41 10.25 -27.43 -24.28
CA GLU A 41 10.68 -28.21 -25.44
C GLU A 41 12.21 -28.41 -25.46
N LEU A 42 12.96 -27.33 -25.27
CA LEU A 42 14.42 -27.36 -25.28
C LEU A 42 14.99 -28.16 -24.11
N ALA A 43 14.40 -28.06 -22.92
CA ALA A 43 14.79 -28.85 -21.75
C ALA A 43 14.69 -30.37 -22.00
N GLY A 44 13.75 -30.80 -22.84
CA GLY A 44 13.57 -32.21 -23.21
C GLY A 44 14.57 -32.75 -24.24
N LYS A 45 15.38 -31.88 -24.86
CA LYS A 45 16.32 -32.24 -25.95
C LYS A 45 17.76 -31.84 -25.68
N MET A 46 18.00 -30.99 -24.68
CA MET A 46 19.31 -30.35 -24.45
C MET A 46 20.45 -31.30 -24.04
N ASN A 47 20.15 -32.54 -23.67
CA ASN A 47 21.19 -33.54 -23.37
C ASN A 47 21.68 -34.27 -24.62
N GLU A 48 20.86 -34.32 -25.67
CA GLU A 48 21.15 -34.98 -26.94
C GLU A 48 21.52 -33.97 -28.05
N ASP A 49 21.07 -32.72 -27.92
CA ASP A 49 21.24 -31.66 -28.91
C ASP A 49 21.98 -30.45 -28.31
N PRO A 50 23.27 -30.23 -28.68
CA PRO A 50 24.06 -29.08 -28.24
C PRO A 50 23.47 -27.73 -28.65
N GLU A 51 22.79 -27.64 -29.80
CA GLU A 51 22.12 -26.41 -30.24
C GLU A 51 20.91 -26.11 -29.36
N ALA A 52 20.15 -27.14 -28.98
CA ALA A 52 19.05 -27.00 -28.03
C ALA A 52 19.55 -26.52 -26.66
N LYS A 53 20.68 -27.04 -26.16
CA LYS A 53 21.31 -26.56 -24.91
C LYS A 53 21.71 -25.09 -25.03
N ALA A 54 22.41 -24.71 -26.10
CA ALA A 54 22.87 -23.33 -26.30
C ALA A 54 21.69 -22.35 -26.36
N LEU A 55 20.61 -22.70 -27.07
CA LEU A 55 19.42 -21.88 -27.17
C LEU A 55 18.67 -21.79 -25.83
N PHE A 56 18.56 -22.90 -25.08
CA PHE A 56 17.98 -22.90 -23.74
C PHE A 56 18.70 -21.92 -22.83
N VAL A 57 20.02 -22.07 -22.70
CA VAL A 57 20.87 -21.24 -21.84
C VAL A 57 20.74 -19.77 -22.22
N ARG A 58 20.76 -19.46 -23.52
CA ARG A 58 20.62 -18.08 -24.01
C ARG A 58 19.29 -17.45 -23.59
N ILE A 59 18.17 -18.15 -23.79
CA ILE A 59 16.83 -17.65 -23.44
C ILE A 59 16.71 -17.51 -21.92
N PHE A 60 17.18 -18.51 -21.17
CA PHE A 60 17.10 -18.50 -19.72
C PHE A 60 17.92 -17.36 -19.10
N ASN A 61 19.15 -17.13 -19.58
CA ASN A 61 20.00 -16.02 -19.15
C ASN A 61 19.39 -14.65 -19.49
N LEU A 62 18.69 -14.53 -20.62
CA LEU A 62 17.96 -13.30 -20.96
C LEU A 62 16.85 -13.00 -19.95
N LEU A 63 16.05 -14.01 -19.60
CA LEU A 63 15.00 -13.87 -18.58
C LEU A 63 15.58 -13.57 -17.20
N GLN A 64 16.69 -14.20 -16.85
CA GLN A 64 17.39 -13.97 -15.58
C GLN A 64 17.95 -12.53 -15.49
N GLY A 65 18.47 -11.99 -16.60
CA GLY A 65 18.91 -10.60 -16.68
C GLY A 65 17.77 -9.59 -16.46
N ASP A 66 16.57 -9.88 -16.98
CA ASP A 66 15.37 -9.08 -16.69
C ASP A 66 15.05 -9.09 -15.18
N VAL A 67 15.08 -10.27 -14.54
CA VAL A 67 14.82 -10.41 -13.10
C VAL A 67 15.82 -9.63 -12.25
N GLN A 68 17.10 -9.66 -12.60
CA GLN A 68 18.14 -8.87 -11.93
C GLN A 68 17.91 -7.37 -12.05
N LYS A 69 17.55 -6.89 -13.26
CA LYS A 69 17.26 -5.48 -13.49
C LYS A 69 16.07 -5.02 -12.64
N ILE A 70 15.00 -5.81 -12.61
CA ILE A 70 13.82 -5.53 -11.78
C ILE A 70 14.21 -5.52 -10.30
N GLN A 71 15.01 -6.47 -9.85
CA GLN A 71 15.47 -6.53 -8.47
C GLN A 71 16.26 -5.28 -8.08
N TYR A 72 17.16 -4.81 -8.94
CA TYR A 72 17.93 -3.60 -8.71
C TYR A 72 17.01 -2.38 -8.54
N ASN A 73 16.04 -2.21 -9.44
CA ASN A 73 15.04 -1.14 -9.35
C ASN A 73 14.19 -1.24 -8.08
N MET A 74 13.81 -2.45 -7.67
CA MET A 74 13.08 -2.71 -6.43
C MET A 74 13.90 -2.29 -5.20
N LYS A 75 15.20 -2.62 -5.15
CA LYS A 75 16.08 -2.24 -4.04
C LYS A 75 16.21 -0.71 -3.92
N ILE A 76 16.44 -0.01 -5.03
CA ILE A 76 16.45 1.47 -5.05
C ILE A 76 15.12 2.04 -4.56
N THR A 77 14.01 1.51 -5.08
CA THR A 77 12.67 1.96 -4.69
C THR A 77 12.43 1.73 -3.19
N SER A 78 12.85 0.59 -2.64
CA SER A 78 12.74 0.27 -1.22
C SER A 78 13.54 1.25 -0.36
N GLU A 79 14.77 1.59 -0.76
CA GLU A 79 15.59 2.60 -0.08
C GLU A 79 14.91 3.97 -0.07
N ASP A 80 14.41 4.42 -1.23
CA ASP A 80 13.70 5.69 -1.36
C ASP A 80 12.43 5.76 -0.51
N LEU A 81 11.62 4.69 -0.52
CA LEU A 81 10.42 4.57 0.30
C LEU A 81 10.77 4.59 1.79
N ASN A 82 11.83 3.89 2.19
CA ASN A 82 12.28 3.87 3.58
C ASN A 82 12.77 5.23 4.06
N ASN A 83 13.52 5.97 3.23
CA ASN A 83 13.96 7.32 3.53
C ASN A 83 12.76 8.27 3.72
N SER A 84 11.85 8.29 2.75
CA SER A 84 10.64 9.11 2.80
C SER A 84 9.74 8.77 4.00
N LYS A 85 9.58 7.48 4.31
CA LYS A 85 8.87 6.99 5.50
C LYS A 85 9.51 7.49 6.80
N ASN A 86 10.84 7.47 6.89
CA ASN A 86 11.55 7.91 8.09
C ASN A 86 11.42 9.43 8.30
N GLU A 87 11.58 10.23 7.24
CA GLU A 87 11.38 11.68 7.27
C GLU A 87 9.96 12.05 7.69
N LEU A 88 8.96 11.37 7.11
CA LEU A 88 7.55 11.57 7.46
C LEU A 88 7.27 11.19 8.93
N ALA A 89 7.86 10.09 9.42
CA ALA A 89 7.70 9.67 10.80
C ALA A 89 8.32 10.66 11.79
N GLU A 90 9.51 11.19 11.46
CA GLU A 90 10.15 12.25 12.25
C GLU A 90 9.27 13.51 12.31
N ASP A 91 8.78 13.95 11.16
CA ASP A 91 7.86 15.09 11.04
C ASP A 91 6.56 14.87 11.86
N SER A 92 5.98 13.67 11.79
CA SER A 92 4.78 13.29 12.54
C SER A 92 5.02 13.31 14.05
N ASN A 93 6.16 12.78 14.50
CA ASN A 93 6.55 12.77 15.91
C ASN A 93 6.84 14.19 16.44
N ASN A 94 7.50 15.01 15.62
CA ASN A 94 7.77 16.42 15.93
C ASN A 94 6.48 17.22 16.05
N PHE A 95 5.52 17.01 15.14
CA PHE A 95 4.20 17.62 15.23
C PHE A 95 3.43 17.17 16.47
N SER A 96 3.34 15.85 16.70
CA SER A 96 2.65 15.28 17.87
C SER A 96 3.24 15.78 19.19
N SER A 97 4.57 15.92 19.27
CA SER A 97 5.25 16.47 20.45
C SER A 97 4.88 17.94 20.71
N LYS A 98 4.77 18.75 19.66
CA LYS A 98 4.33 20.15 19.77
C LYS A 98 2.86 20.25 20.18
N VAL A 99 2.01 19.40 19.64
CA VAL A 99 0.60 19.30 20.05
C VAL A 99 0.53 18.92 21.52
N SER A 100 1.19 17.85 21.97
CA SER A 100 1.18 17.46 23.38
C SER A 100 1.64 18.57 24.32
N ARG A 101 2.67 19.35 23.96
CA ARG A 101 3.09 20.55 24.74
C ARG A 101 2.03 21.65 24.77
N ALA A 102 1.36 21.92 23.64
CA ALA A 102 0.26 22.88 23.60
C ALA A 102 -0.92 22.41 24.49
N PHE A 103 -1.12 21.10 24.64
CA PHE A 103 -2.13 20.55 25.53
C PHE A 103 -1.78 20.67 27.02
N GLU A 104 -0.51 20.84 27.36
CA GLU A 104 -0.11 21.12 28.75
C GLU A 104 -0.67 22.46 29.25
N SER A 105 -0.82 23.46 28.38
CA SER A 105 -1.47 24.74 28.75
C SER A 105 -2.98 24.63 28.96
N TYR A 106 -3.61 23.53 28.53
CA TYR A 106 -5.03 23.27 28.75
C TYR A 106 -5.31 22.40 29.98
N LYS A 107 -4.29 22.00 30.75
CA LYS A 107 -4.43 21.17 31.97
C LYS A 107 -5.28 21.78 33.09
N GLY A 108 -5.75 23.02 32.96
CA GLY A 108 -6.72 23.65 33.86
C GLY A 108 -8.17 23.20 33.68
N SER A 109 -8.51 22.44 32.63
CA SER A 109 -9.86 21.92 32.37
C SER A 109 -9.96 20.42 32.73
N ASP A 110 -10.07 20.07 34.02
CA ASP A 110 -10.47 18.77 34.61
C ASP A 110 -10.02 17.42 33.95
N GLY A 111 -9.06 17.41 33.03
CA GLY A 111 -8.65 16.24 32.24
C GLY A 111 -9.55 15.90 31.04
N ASP A 112 -10.65 16.63 30.82
CA ASP A 112 -11.65 16.30 29.80
C ASP A 112 -11.11 16.39 28.36
N ILE A 113 -10.25 17.39 28.08
CA ILE A 113 -9.65 17.59 26.76
C ILE A 113 -8.76 16.40 26.36
N GLU A 114 -7.91 15.91 27.26
CA GLU A 114 -6.98 14.82 26.97
C GLU A 114 -7.71 13.48 26.80
N LYS A 115 -8.79 13.27 27.58
CA LYS A 115 -9.68 12.13 27.43
C LYS A 115 -10.36 12.12 26.06
N LEU A 116 -10.95 13.24 25.66
CA LEU A 116 -11.58 13.39 24.33
C LEU A 116 -10.57 13.14 23.21
N ARG A 117 -9.37 13.73 23.29
CA ARG A 117 -8.28 13.53 22.32
C ARG A 117 -7.90 12.05 22.19
N THR A 118 -7.78 11.35 23.32
CA THR A 118 -7.44 9.92 23.36
C THR A 118 -8.53 9.06 22.72
N GLU A 119 -9.80 9.28 23.08
CA GLU A 119 -10.94 8.55 22.54
C GLU A 119 -11.10 8.78 21.03
N MET A 120 -10.92 10.03 20.57
CA MET A 120 -10.89 10.36 19.15
C MET A 120 -9.79 9.59 18.41
N GLY A 121 -8.59 9.48 19.02
CA GLY A 121 -7.46 8.75 18.43
C GLY A 121 -7.74 7.26 18.26
N GLN A 122 -8.35 6.64 19.27
CA GLN A 122 -8.76 5.23 19.23
C GLN A 122 -9.82 4.98 18.15
N LEU A 123 -10.83 5.85 18.04
CA LEU A 123 -11.85 5.73 16.99
C LEU A 123 -11.25 5.88 15.60
N ASN A 124 -10.35 6.85 15.40
CA ASN A 124 -9.68 7.05 14.12
C ASN A 124 -8.79 5.86 13.72
N ALA A 125 -8.09 5.25 14.66
CA ALA A 125 -7.32 4.04 14.41
C ALA A 125 -8.23 2.87 14.00
N GLY A 126 -9.35 2.68 14.70
CA GLY A 126 -10.33 1.63 14.40
C GLY A 126 -11.08 1.81 13.08
N ILE A 127 -11.40 3.05 12.69
CA ILE A 127 -11.97 3.36 11.36
C ILE A 127 -11.00 2.93 10.26
N GLN A 128 -9.73 3.31 10.40
CA GLN A 128 -8.70 2.97 9.43
C GLN A 128 -8.47 1.44 9.35
N GLU A 129 -8.49 0.72 10.47
CA GLU A 129 -8.40 -0.74 10.46
C GLU A 129 -9.57 -1.41 9.73
N ASP A 130 -10.79 -0.88 9.88
CA ASP A 130 -11.95 -1.43 9.17
C ASP A 130 -11.91 -1.10 7.67
N PHE A 131 -11.37 0.06 7.28
CA PHE A 131 -11.06 0.35 5.87
C PHE A 131 -9.99 -0.59 5.31
N GLU A 132 -8.94 -0.91 6.07
CA GLU A 132 -7.93 -1.90 5.66
C GLU A 132 -8.56 -3.29 5.44
N LYS A 133 -9.45 -3.73 6.34
CA LYS A 133 -10.18 -5.00 6.17
C LYS A 133 -11.08 -4.97 4.94
N LEU A 134 -11.75 -3.85 4.68
CA LEU A 134 -12.61 -3.68 3.52
C LEU A 134 -11.80 -3.77 2.22
N LEU A 135 -10.66 -3.08 2.15
CA LEU A 135 -9.74 -3.08 1.01
C LEU A 135 -9.04 -4.43 0.80
N ALA A 136 -8.93 -5.25 1.84
CA ALA A 136 -8.37 -6.60 1.77
C ALA A 136 -9.37 -7.65 1.26
N LEU A 137 -10.66 -7.32 1.09
CA LEU A 137 -11.64 -8.25 0.53
C LEU A 137 -11.33 -8.53 -0.96
N PRO A 138 -11.72 -9.72 -1.48
CA PRO A 138 -11.60 -10.02 -2.89
C PRO A 138 -12.26 -8.95 -3.77
N LYS A 139 -11.60 -8.57 -4.86
CA LYS A 139 -11.99 -7.44 -5.73
C LYS A 139 -13.38 -7.53 -6.32
N GLU A 140 -13.89 -8.73 -6.54
CA GLU A 140 -15.28 -8.94 -6.99
C GLU A 140 -16.30 -8.31 -6.02
N ASN A 141 -15.92 -8.20 -4.74
CA ASN A 141 -16.68 -7.55 -3.68
C ASN A 141 -16.50 -6.02 -3.63
N LEU A 142 -15.61 -5.46 -4.44
CA LEU A 142 -15.24 -4.04 -4.49
C LEU A 142 -15.54 -3.46 -5.90
N ASP A 143 -16.81 -3.22 -6.25
CA ASP A 143 -17.09 -2.18 -7.27
C ASP A 143 -17.44 -0.90 -6.54
N GLY A 144 -16.84 0.20 -6.99
CA GLY A 144 -17.28 1.53 -6.61
C GLY A 144 -16.16 2.55 -6.51
N SER A 145 -16.57 3.80 -6.34
CA SER A 145 -15.72 4.86 -5.80
C SER A 145 -15.70 4.77 -4.28
N LEU A 146 -14.52 4.93 -3.67
CA LEU A 146 -14.46 5.35 -2.28
C LEU A 146 -14.70 6.86 -2.29
N ASN A 147 -15.93 7.27 -2.00
CA ASN A 147 -16.21 8.66 -1.67
C ASN A 147 -15.55 8.95 -0.32
N ILE A 148 -14.27 9.31 -0.34
CA ILE A 148 -13.59 9.91 0.80
C ILE A 148 -13.89 11.41 0.69
N THR A 149 -15.11 11.78 1.07
CA THR A 149 -15.57 13.15 1.04
C THR A 149 -14.60 14.05 1.81
N LYS A 150 -14.45 15.33 1.41
CA LYS A 150 -13.59 16.39 1.99
C LYS A 150 -13.90 16.80 3.45
N SER A 151 -14.15 15.84 4.33
CA SER A 151 -15.02 15.97 5.50
C SER A 151 -14.53 16.89 6.61
N VAL A 152 -13.27 16.81 7.00
CA VAL A 152 -12.77 17.53 8.17
C VAL A 152 -12.05 18.82 7.76
N ILE A 153 -11.43 18.84 6.58
CA ILE A 153 -10.56 19.92 6.11
C ILE A 153 -11.36 21.17 5.70
N ASN A 154 -12.56 21.01 5.12
CA ASN A 154 -13.40 22.16 4.76
C ASN A 154 -13.98 22.85 6.00
N ILE A 155 -14.34 22.07 7.04
CA ILE A 155 -14.79 22.59 8.34
C ILE A 155 -13.66 23.37 9.03
N LEU A 156 -12.42 22.89 8.93
CA LEU A 156 -11.23 23.61 9.42
C LEU A 156 -10.99 24.93 8.66
N LYS A 157 -11.42 25.04 7.40
CA LYS A 157 -11.26 26.25 6.57
C LYS A 157 -12.27 27.34 6.96
N ASP A 158 -13.51 26.95 7.24
CA ASP A 158 -14.58 27.88 7.59
C ASP A 158 -14.53 28.26 9.08
N GLY A 159 -14.16 27.34 9.97
CA GLY A 159 -14.02 27.63 11.41
C GLY A 159 -12.83 28.49 11.82
N VAL A 160 -11.84 28.67 10.95
CA VAL A 160 -10.76 29.66 11.14
C VAL A 160 -11.25 31.09 10.87
N LYS A 161 -12.29 31.29 10.04
CA LYS A 161 -12.87 32.61 9.79
C LYS A 161 -13.83 33.05 10.90
N ASP A 162 -14.62 32.13 11.43
CA ASP A 162 -15.76 32.48 12.31
C ASP A 162 -15.60 32.05 13.78
N LYS A 163 -14.48 31.42 14.15
CA LYS A 163 -14.25 30.79 15.49
C LYS A 163 -15.31 29.74 15.89
N THR A 164 -16.03 29.20 14.91
CA THR A 164 -17.06 28.17 15.11
C THR A 164 -16.71 26.96 14.26
N VAL A 165 -16.78 25.75 14.83
CA VAL A 165 -16.66 24.51 14.04
C VAL A 165 -18.09 24.11 13.66
N ASP A 166 -18.50 24.37 12.42
CA ASP A 166 -19.79 23.86 11.93
C ASP A 166 -19.68 22.35 11.68
N VAL A 167 -20.10 21.63 12.71
CA VAL A 167 -20.14 20.18 12.81
C VAL A 167 -21.39 19.55 12.18
N SER A 168 -22.40 20.36 11.80
CA SER A 168 -23.65 19.84 11.21
C SER A 168 -23.42 19.24 9.81
N ASN A 169 -22.42 19.75 9.10
CA ASN A 169 -21.95 19.18 7.85
C ASN A 169 -21.32 17.79 8.02
N LEU A 170 -20.83 17.41 9.21
CA LEU A 170 -20.20 16.10 9.41
C LEU A 170 -21.18 14.92 9.23
N GLU A 171 -22.45 15.07 9.64
CA GLU A 171 -23.45 13.98 9.56
C GLU A 171 -23.87 13.63 8.12
N ALA A 172 -23.97 14.63 7.23
CA ALA A 172 -24.28 14.40 5.82
C ALA A 172 -23.13 13.74 5.05
N ILE A 173 -21.92 13.91 5.56
CA ILE A 173 -20.65 13.59 4.90
C ILE A 173 -20.17 12.16 5.18
N TYR A 174 -20.51 11.59 6.34
CA TYR A 174 -20.15 10.22 6.74
C TYR A 174 -21.20 9.15 6.35
N ASN A 175 -22.28 9.52 5.67
CA ASN A 175 -23.38 8.60 5.32
C ASN A 175 -23.36 8.10 3.86
N GLN A 176 -22.25 8.27 3.10
CA GLN A 176 -22.19 7.95 1.66
C GLN A 176 -21.11 6.91 1.30
N TYR A 177 -21.15 5.71 1.89
CA TYR A 177 -20.12 4.68 1.66
C TYR A 177 -20.63 3.43 0.95
N GLY A 178 -19.95 3.06 -0.15
CA GLY A 178 -19.89 1.74 -0.79
C GLY A 178 -21.22 1.15 -1.26
N GLN A 179 -21.32 0.75 -2.54
CA GLN A 179 -22.50 -0.01 -2.98
C GLN A 179 -22.53 -1.39 -2.30
N LEU A 180 -23.70 -1.74 -1.77
CA LEU A 180 -23.97 -2.99 -1.06
C LEU A 180 -23.74 -4.19 -2.00
N LYS A 181 -22.65 -4.93 -1.78
CA LYS A 181 -22.33 -6.12 -2.60
C LYS A 181 -22.48 -7.45 -1.86
N ASN A 182 -22.14 -7.50 -0.58
CA ASN A 182 -22.30 -8.69 0.26
C ASN A 182 -22.41 -8.33 1.75
N ASP A 183 -22.76 -9.32 2.58
CA ASP A 183 -22.97 -9.14 4.02
C ASP A 183 -21.72 -8.63 4.74
N LYS A 184 -20.52 -9.05 4.30
CA LYS A 184 -19.27 -8.64 4.95
C LYS A 184 -18.90 -7.19 4.66
N VAL A 185 -19.08 -6.74 3.42
CA VAL A 185 -18.95 -5.33 3.03
C VAL A 185 -19.95 -4.47 3.81
N THR A 186 -21.18 -4.96 3.95
CA THR A 186 -22.24 -4.28 4.71
C THR A 186 -21.90 -4.15 6.19
N GLU A 187 -21.41 -5.23 6.81
CA GLU A 187 -20.98 -5.26 8.21
C GLU A 187 -19.85 -4.24 8.47
N LEU A 188 -18.81 -4.26 7.63
CA LEU A 188 -17.67 -3.34 7.76
C LEU A 188 -18.09 -1.89 7.54
N ASN A 189 -18.90 -1.60 6.52
CA ASN A 189 -19.42 -0.25 6.28
C ASN A 189 -20.26 0.26 7.46
N LYS A 190 -21.10 -0.61 8.06
CA LYS A 190 -21.87 -0.26 9.25
C LYS A 190 -20.97 0.02 10.45
N ALA A 191 -19.93 -0.79 10.66
CA ALA A 191 -18.96 -0.60 11.73
C ALA A 191 -18.17 0.71 11.58
N ILE A 192 -17.78 1.04 10.34
CA ILE A 192 -17.13 2.31 9.99
C ILE A 192 -18.07 3.49 10.30
N ALA A 193 -19.30 3.45 9.79
CA ALA A 193 -20.28 4.52 9.99
C ALA A 193 -20.57 4.79 11.48
N GLN A 194 -20.72 3.73 12.28
CA GLN A 194 -20.93 3.87 13.73
C GLN A 194 -19.74 4.53 14.44
N LYS A 195 -18.51 4.16 14.09
CA LYS A 195 -17.31 4.80 14.68
C LYS A 195 -17.18 6.25 14.24
N GLN A 196 -17.51 6.55 12.98
CA GLN A 196 -17.51 7.90 12.45
C GLN A 196 -18.53 8.78 13.17
N GLN A 197 -19.76 8.33 13.39
CA GLN A 197 -20.77 9.07 14.16
C GLN A 197 -20.29 9.39 15.58
N LYS A 198 -19.65 8.43 16.27
CA LYS A 198 -19.04 8.70 17.58
C LYS A 198 -17.92 9.72 17.51
N LEU A 199 -17.07 9.64 16.49
CA LEU A 199 -15.97 10.59 16.29
C LEU A 199 -16.50 12.01 16.08
N ILE A 200 -17.60 12.18 15.34
CA ILE A 200 -18.28 13.48 15.17
C ILE A 200 -18.69 14.05 16.53
N GLN A 201 -19.35 13.26 17.37
CA GLN A 201 -19.78 13.70 18.70
C GLN A 201 -18.60 14.12 19.58
N LEU A 202 -17.49 13.39 19.54
CA LEU A 202 -16.28 13.77 20.29
C LEU A 202 -15.64 15.06 19.76
N VAL A 203 -15.62 15.26 18.44
CA VAL A 203 -15.18 16.51 17.81
C VAL A 203 -16.04 17.68 18.25
N GLN A 204 -17.36 17.50 18.30
CA GLN A 204 -18.31 18.50 18.79
C GLN A 204 -18.03 18.87 20.24
N ASN A 205 -17.89 17.87 21.11
CA ASN A 205 -17.62 18.07 22.52
C ASN A 205 -16.29 18.80 22.75
N LEU A 206 -15.23 18.38 22.04
CA LEU A 206 -13.93 19.05 22.16
C LEU A 206 -13.97 20.47 21.62
N SER A 207 -14.71 20.72 20.53
CA SER A 207 -14.82 22.06 19.95
C SER A 207 -15.60 23.03 20.83
N ASN A 208 -16.58 22.53 21.58
CA ASN A 208 -17.32 23.34 22.54
C ASN A 208 -16.45 23.75 23.74
N ILE A 209 -15.43 22.95 24.06
CA ILE A 209 -14.46 23.26 25.11
C ILE A 209 -13.37 24.20 24.57
N GLU A 210 -12.68 23.77 23.51
CA GLU A 210 -11.56 24.52 22.93
C GLU A 210 -11.38 24.18 21.44
N VAL A 211 -11.67 25.18 20.59
CA VAL A 211 -11.59 25.06 19.13
C VAL A 211 -10.16 24.77 18.69
N GLN A 212 -9.16 25.42 19.27
CA GLN A 212 -7.77 25.21 18.84
C GLN A 212 -7.26 23.81 19.16
N ALA A 213 -7.64 23.27 20.33
CA ALA A 213 -7.36 21.90 20.74
C ALA A 213 -7.98 20.90 19.75
N THR A 214 -9.22 21.15 19.32
CA THR A 214 -9.91 20.33 18.31
C THR A 214 -9.13 20.30 17.00
N GLN A 215 -8.71 21.47 16.50
CA GLN A 215 -7.98 21.58 15.24
C GLN A 215 -6.64 20.83 15.28
N MET A 216 -5.87 21.02 16.36
CA MET A 216 -4.59 20.35 16.54
C MET A 216 -4.75 18.82 16.61
N THR A 217 -5.74 18.33 17.38
CA THR A 217 -6.05 16.90 17.49
C THR A 217 -6.38 16.28 16.13
N LEU A 218 -7.21 16.96 15.32
CA LEU A 218 -7.62 16.43 14.02
C LEU A 218 -6.44 16.35 13.04
N ILE A 219 -5.59 17.37 12.99
CA ILE A 219 -4.40 17.37 12.13
C ILE A 219 -3.41 16.29 12.59
N GLU A 220 -3.20 16.16 13.89
CA GLU A 220 -2.32 15.14 14.48
C GLU A 220 -2.77 13.73 14.09
N GLN A 221 -4.05 13.44 14.26
CA GLN A 221 -4.61 12.13 13.94
C GLN A 221 -4.54 11.80 12.45
N GLN A 222 -4.82 12.77 11.57
CA GLN A 222 -4.68 12.58 10.13
C GLN A 222 -3.24 12.27 9.74
N LEU A 223 -2.28 13.03 10.28
CA LEU A 223 -0.88 12.83 10.00
C LEU A 223 -0.37 11.48 10.53
N ASN A 224 -0.75 11.10 11.75
CA ASN A 224 -0.40 9.82 12.34
C ASN A 224 -0.99 8.64 11.56
N ASN A 225 -2.24 8.73 11.11
CA ASN A 225 -2.86 7.72 10.26
C ASN A 225 -2.16 7.60 8.90
N PHE A 226 -1.89 8.72 8.23
CA PHE A 226 -1.16 8.72 6.96
C PHE A 226 0.23 8.08 7.12
N THR A 227 0.99 8.50 8.14
CA THR A 227 2.31 7.95 8.47
C THR A 227 2.25 6.44 8.71
N ARG A 228 1.24 5.95 9.43
CA ARG A 228 1.03 4.52 9.67
C ARG A 228 0.76 3.77 8.37
N THR A 229 -0.06 4.32 7.48
CA THR A 229 -0.35 3.72 6.17
C THR A 229 0.90 3.64 5.30
N VAL A 230 1.69 4.71 5.23
CA VAL A 230 2.98 4.73 4.49
C VAL A 230 3.95 3.70 5.06
N LYS A 231 4.04 3.58 6.39
CA LYS A 231 4.87 2.56 7.05
C LYS A 231 4.46 1.15 6.64
N LYS A 232 3.15 0.83 6.67
CA LYS A 232 2.64 -0.48 6.25
C LYS A 232 2.91 -0.75 4.76
N GLN A 233 2.66 0.22 3.89
CA GLN A 233 2.93 0.10 2.45
C GLN A 233 4.41 -0.17 2.18
N THR A 234 5.31 0.57 2.83
CA THR A 234 6.77 0.37 2.71
C THR A 234 7.17 -1.02 3.17
N GLN A 235 6.65 -1.48 4.33
CA GLN A 235 6.93 -2.83 4.82
C GLN A 235 6.42 -3.92 3.88
N SER A 236 5.22 -3.76 3.31
CA SER A 236 4.70 -4.69 2.30
C SER A 236 5.58 -4.72 1.05
N PHE A 237 6.12 -3.56 0.64
CA PHE A 237 7.05 -3.49 -0.48
C PHE A 237 8.40 -4.15 -0.17
N ASP A 238 8.96 -3.96 1.03
CA ASP A 238 10.20 -4.62 1.47
C ASP A 238 10.06 -6.15 1.50
N ASN A 239 8.88 -6.64 1.89
CA ASN A 239 8.56 -8.07 1.79
C ASN A 239 8.56 -8.54 0.33
N LEU A 240 7.99 -7.76 -0.60
CA LEU A 240 8.03 -8.06 -2.03
C LEU A 240 9.47 -8.08 -2.55
N VAL A 241 10.32 -7.12 -2.17
CA VAL A 241 11.75 -7.11 -2.53
C VAL A 241 12.45 -8.38 -2.06
N SER A 242 12.16 -8.82 -0.84
CA SER A 242 12.72 -10.06 -0.26
C SER A 242 12.25 -11.33 -0.99
N SER A 243 10.96 -11.38 -1.35
CA SER A 243 10.43 -12.48 -2.18
C SER A 243 11.06 -12.49 -3.58
N TRP A 244 11.28 -11.31 -4.17
CA TRP A 244 11.94 -11.20 -5.46
C TRP A 244 13.42 -11.58 -5.41
N ASP A 245 14.12 -11.31 -4.31
CA ASP A 245 15.49 -11.78 -4.08
C ASP A 245 15.56 -13.31 -4.06
N THR A 246 14.65 -13.96 -3.31
CA THR A 246 14.51 -15.42 -3.32
C THR A 246 14.28 -15.95 -4.73
N PHE A 247 13.37 -15.32 -5.49
CA PHE A 247 13.08 -15.71 -6.86
C PHE A 247 14.30 -15.57 -7.80
N ASN A 248 15.04 -14.46 -7.70
CA ASN A 248 16.24 -14.25 -8.50
C ASN A 248 17.32 -15.29 -8.16
N ASN A 249 17.51 -15.62 -6.88
CA ASN A 249 18.48 -16.63 -6.46
C ASN A 249 18.16 -18.01 -7.04
N ILE A 250 16.88 -18.42 -7.05
CA ILE A 250 16.43 -19.66 -7.70
C ILE A 250 16.78 -19.66 -9.19
N MET A 251 16.58 -18.53 -9.88
CA MET A 251 16.96 -18.41 -11.30
C MET A 251 18.49 -18.46 -11.49
N ILE A 252 19.28 -17.81 -10.63
CA ILE A 252 20.75 -17.84 -10.70
C ILE A 252 21.29 -19.26 -10.48
N GLU A 253 20.77 -19.99 -9.49
CA GLU A 253 21.17 -21.37 -9.19
C GLU A 253 20.84 -22.31 -10.36
N THR A 254 19.64 -22.13 -10.94
CA THR A 254 19.22 -22.86 -12.13
C THR A 254 20.15 -22.55 -13.31
N GLY A 255 20.42 -21.26 -13.57
CA GLY A 255 21.35 -20.78 -14.61
C GLY A 255 22.76 -21.35 -14.45
N THR A 256 23.29 -21.36 -13.23
CA THR A 256 24.63 -21.89 -12.92
C THR A 256 24.70 -23.38 -13.24
N SER A 257 23.68 -24.15 -12.85
CA SER A 257 23.60 -25.58 -13.14
C SER A 257 23.60 -25.87 -14.65
N LEU A 258 22.91 -25.03 -15.42
CA LEU A 258 22.80 -25.12 -16.89
C LEU A 258 24.11 -24.87 -17.63
N ASN A 259 25.02 -24.08 -17.06
CA ASN A 259 26.31 -23.74 -17.63
C ASN A 259 27.41 -24.77 -17.34
N THR A 260 27.09 -25.86 -16.64
CA THR A 260 28.03 -26.97 -16.41
C THR A 260 28.01 -27.98 -17.57
N ASP A 261 29.11 -28.72 -17.75
CA ASP A 261 29.21 -29.81 -18.75
C ASP A 261 28.53 -31.11 -18.29
N VAL A 262 27.91 -31.11 -17.10
CA VAL A 262 27.21 -32.26 -16.54
C VAL A 262 25.84 -32.40 -17.22
N LYS A 263 25.43 -33.65 -17.53
CA LYS A 263 24.07 -33.93 -17.99
C LYS A 263 23.06 -33.52 -16.93
N ILE A 264 22.04 -32.78 -17.34
CA ILE A 264 21.02 -32.26 -16.44
C ILE A 264 19.81 -33.17 -16.52
N ASP A 265 19.22 -33.52 -15.38
CA ASP A 265 17.95 -34.24 -15.40
C ASP A 265 16.85 -33.34 -16.01
N SER A 266 16.48 -33.65 -17.26
CA SER A 266 15.47 -32.94 -18.03
C SER A 266 14.11 -32.93 -17.35
N ASN A 267 13.73 -34.01 -16.66
CA ASN A 267 12.44 -34.07 -15.95
C ASN A 267 12.44 -33.10 -14.77
N SER A 268 13.53 -33.09 -14.02
CA SER A 268 13.70 -32.14 -12.93
C SER A 268 13.72 -30.71 -13.46
N LEU A 269 14.44 -30.39 -14.53
CA LEU A 269 14.45 -29.04 -15.12
C LEU A 269 13.06 -28.58 -15.60
N GLN A 270 12.29 -29.48 -16.23
CA GLN A 270 10.91 -29.18 -16.64
C GLN A 270 9.99 -28.93 -15.43
N ALA A 271 10.18 -29.66 -14.33
CA ALA A 271 9.46 -29.40 -13.08
C ALA A 271 9.77 -28.00 -12.53
N ARG A 272 11.05 -27.58 -12.50
CA ARG A 272 11.42 -26.20 -12.09
C ARG A 272 10.80 -25.16 -13.01
N LEU A 273 10.80 -25.36 -14.32
CA LEU A 273 10.15 -24.44 -15.26
C LEU A 273 8.64 -24.30 -15.00
N LYS A 274 7.98 -25.39 -14.62
CA LYS A 274 6.56 -25.39 -14.25
C LYS A 274 6.32 -24.59 -12.97
N GLU A 275 7.17 -24.73 -11.96
CA GLU A 275 7.11 -23.93 -10.73
C GLU A 275 7.31 -22.44 -11.01
N LEU A 276 8.33 -22.09 -11.82
CA LEU A 276 8.56 -20.72 -12.28
C LEU A 276 7.34 -20.18 -13.03
N LYS A 277 6.69 -21.01 -13.87
CA LYS A 277 5.47 -20.62 -14.59
C LYS A 277 4.32 -20.30 -13.64
N GLN A 278 4.05 -21.18 -12.66
CA GLN A 278 3.02 -20.96 -11.66
C GLN A 278 3.26 -19.66 -10.88
N PHE A 279 4.50 -19.41 -10.47
CA PHE A 279 4.88 -18.16 -9.83
C PHE A 279 4.63 -16.94 -10.73
N THR A 280 5.06 -16.98 -12.00
CA THR A 280 4.84 -15.87 -12.95
C THR A 280 3.36 -15.62 -13.27
N ASP A 281 2.52 -16.66 -13.29
CA ASP A 281 1.08 -16.52 -13.47
C ASP A 281 0.43 -15.84 -12.29
N GLU A 282 0.84 -16.22 -11.07
CA GLU A 282 0.36 -15.57 -9.85
C GLU A 282 0.84 -14.11 -9.77
N LEU A 283 2.09 -13.82 -10.15
CA LEU A 283 2.58 -12.44 -10.29
C LEU A 283 1.75 -11.63 -11.28
N LYS A 284 1.45 -12.20 -12.45
CA LYS A 284 0.61 -11.53 -13.46
C LYS A 284 -0.78 -11.22 -12.91
N LYS A 285 -1.38 -12.17 -12.19
CA LYS A 285 -2.66 -11.97 -11.52
C LYS A 285 -2.57 -10.83 -10.50
N GLN A 286 -1.65 -10.90 -9.54
CA GLN A 286 -1.51 -9.92 -8.47
C GLN A 286 -1.14 -8.52 -8.97
N THR A 287 -0.34 -8.40 -10.02
CA THR A 287 0.02 -7.10 -10.60
C THR A 287 -1.11 -6.48 -11.42
N THR A 288 -1.92 -7.30 -12.10
CA THR A 288 -3.17 -6.85 -12.73
C THR A 288 -4.15 -6.39 -11.66
N GLU A 289 -4.27 -7.17 -10.60
CA GLU A 289 -5.06 -6.82 -9.43
C GLU A 289 -4.61 -5.48 -8.83
N TYR A 290 -3.32 -5.27 -8.57
CA TYR A 290 -2.81 -3.98 -8.11
C TYR A 290 -3.21 -2.84 -9.05
N GLN A 291 -2.94 -2.97 -10.35
CA GLN A 291 -3.26 -1.95 -11.35
C GLN A 291 -4.75 -1.60 -11.36
N GLU A 292 -5.62 -2.60 -11.36
CA GLU A 292 -7.05 -2.37 -11.32
C GLU A 292 -7.50 -1.66 -10.04
N SER A 293 -6.91 -1.99 -8.90
CA SER A 293 -7.25 -1.34 -7.63
C SER A 293 -6.90 0.15 -7.66
N VAL A 294 -5.72 0.51 -8.17
CA VAL A 294 -5.28 1.91 -8.22
C VAL A 294 -5.96 2.73 -9.32
N THR A 295 -6.53 2.08 -10.36
CA THR A 295 -7.24 2.79 -11.44
C THR A 295 -8.76 2.83 -11.29
N LYS A 296 -9.39 1.77 -10.75
CA LYS A 296 -10.86 1.65 -10.67
C LYS A 296 -11.42 2.31 -9.40
N ILE A 297 -10.69 2.23 -8.29
CA ILE A 297 -11.11 2.86 -7.03
C ILE A 297 -10.83 4.36 -7.15
N LYS A 298 -11.87 5.12 -7.48
CA LYS A 298 -11.79 6.59 -7.47
C LYS A 298 -11.87 7.06 -6.02
N VAL A 299 -10.89 7.87 -5.63
CA VAL A 299 -10.97 8.70 -4.43
C VAL A 299 -11.54 10.04 -4.86
N THR A 300 -12.82 10.25 -4.59
CA THR A 300 -13.54 11.48 -4.89
C THR A 300 -13.74 12.28 -3.60
N GLY A 301 -13.30 13.54 -3.62
CA GLY A 301 -13.39 14.47 -2.49
C GLY A 301 -14.04 15.79 -2.87
#